data_AF-A0A1I7U3Q1-F1
#
_entry.id   AF-A0A1I7U3Q1-F1
#
_cell.length_a   1.000
_cell.length_b   1.000
_cell.length_c   1.000
_cell.angle_alpha   90.00
_cell.angle_beta   90.00
_cell.angle_gamma   90.00
#
_symmetry.space_group_name_H-M   'P 1'
#
loop_
_entity.id
_entity.type
_entity.pdbx_description
1 polymer ?
#
loop_
_entity_poly.entity_id
_entity_poly.type
_entity_poly.pdbx_seq_one_letter_code
_entity_poly.pdbx_strand_id
1 'polypeptide(L)'
;MILFPGNFSIAEAHAWLHHLLPNVPSKCPPADTITNNYQCSTNGGTQLQVVYSKGSAIFRSDCMTTISIIRDKVSDHTMKSQIRVEVSCELNQDSVDHCLKLIDPKVTNILTIEKQKLFAAALKELESNNDDVFSFLSPDNAKILRNHDEIYEKAEGTSIEDSGVLAVLQNLMLARAKLAGKSTRGKIESIRDLIATDYSLDNMKTLFKNAMND
;
A
#
# COMPACT_ATOMS: atom_id res chain seq x y z
N MET A 1 -14.01 8.88 -1.79
CA MET A 1 -14.90 9.10 -0.64
C MET A 1 -16.06 8.11 -0.72
N ILE A 2 -16.55 7.62 0.42
CA ILE A 2 -17.77 6.80 0.49
C ILE A 2 -18.69 7.33 1.59
N LEU A 3 -19.97 7.42 1.28
CA LEU A 3 -21.05 7.91 2.14
C LEU A 3 -22.06 6.79 2.33
N PHE A 4 -22.47 6.60 3.58
CA PHE A 4 -23.53 5.69 4.00
C PHE A 4 -24.65 6.50 4.67
N PRO A 5 -25.66 6.98 3.92
CA PRO A 5 -26.88 7.50 4.50
C PRO A 5 -27.81 6.35 4.90
N GLY A 6 -28.53 6.48 6.00
CA GLY A 6 -29.49 5.46 6.41
C GLY A 6 -30.15 5.74 7.75
N ASN A 7 -30.91 4.77 8.24
CA ASN A 7 -31.57 4.87 9.54
C ASN A 7 -30.81 4.07 10.60
N PHE A 8 -29.68 4.62 11.03
CA PHE A 8 -28.83 4.05 12.09
C PHE A 8 -28.47 5.11 13.12
N SER A 9 -28.22 4.65 14.34
CA SER A 9 -27.75 5.43 15.47
C SER A 9 -26.25 5.69 15.38
N ILE A 10 -25.79 6.72 16.11
CA ILE A 10 -24.36 7.02 16.26
C ILE A 10 -23.60 5.82 16.86
N ALA A 11 -24.24 5.08 17.78
CA ALA A 11 -23.65 3.91 18.42
C ALA A 11 -23.40 2.77 17.42
N GLU A 12 -24.31 2.55 16.47
CA GLU A 12 -24.12 1.55 15.40
C GLU A 12 -22.98 1.95 14.46
N ALA A 13 -22.95 3.22 14.02
CA ALA A 13 -21.85 3.72 13.19
C ALA A 13 -20.49 3.61 13.90
N HIS A 14 -20.45 3.91 15.20
CA HIS A 14 -19.27 3.74 16.03
C HIS A 14 -18.87 2.26 16.15
N ALA A 15 -19.83 1.35 16.30
CA ALA A 15 -19.55 -0.08 16.32
C ALA A 15 -18.92 -0.54 15.00
N TRP A 16 -19.35 -0.03 13.84
CA TRP A 16 -18.70 -0.34 12.57
C TRP A 16 -17.23 0.08 12.58
N LEU A 17 -16.95 1.30 13.03
CA LEU A 17 -15.59 1.82 13.15
C LEU A 17 -14.73 0.98 14.11
N HIS A 18 -15.30 0.56 15.24
CA HIS A 18 -14.64 -0.30 16.22
C HIS A 18 -14.26 -1.68 15.66
N HIS A 19 -15.09 -2.25 14.78
CA HIS A 19 -14.78 -3.52 14.11
C HIS A 19 -13.83 -3.36 12.92
N LEU A 20 -13.73 -2.16 12.33
CA LEU A 20 -12.88 -1.89 11.16
C LEU A 20 -11.44 -1.60 11.54
N LEU A 21 -11.21 -0.87 12.63
CA LEU A 21 -9.90 -0.32 12.97
C LEU A 21 -9.45 -0.76 14.36
N PRO A 22 -8.14 -1.03 14.53
CA PRO A 22 -7.57 -1.26 15.84
C PRO A 22 -7.64 0.02 16.68
N ASN A 23 -7.66 -0.14 18.00
CA ASN A 23 -7.56 0.95 18.99
C ASN A 23 -8.71 1.98 19.01
N VAL A 24 -9.84 1.67 18.39
CA VAL A 24 -11.06 2.45 18.57
C VAL A 24 -11.72 2.01 19.89
N PRO A 25 -12.09 2.94 20.80
CA PRO A 25 -12.80 2.58 22.02
C PRO A 25 -14.08 1.79 21.72
N SER A 26 -14.49 0.89 22.62
CA SER A 26 -15.76 0.16 22.47
C SER A 26 -16.97 1.04 22.84
N LYS A 27 -16.75 2.04 23.70
CA LYS A 27 -17.79 2.98 24.12
C LYS A 27 -17.84 4.17 23.19
N CYS A 28 -19.03 4.44 22.68
CA CYS A 28 -19.29 5.60 21.85
C CYS A 28 -19.11 6.90 22.66
N PRO A 29 -18.32 7.87 22.17
CA PRO A 29 -18.23 9.21 22.75
C PRO A 29 -19.59 9.91 22.81
N PRO A 30 -19.88 10.70 23.86
CA PRO A 30 -21.12 11.48 23.97
C PRO A 30 -21.01 12.75 23.10
N ALA A 31 -21.11 12.60 21.78
CA ALA A 31 -21.10 13.69 20.82
C ALA A 31 -22.09 13.41 19.67
N ASP A 32 -22.73 14.47 19.16
CA ASP A 32 -23.69 14.37 18.06
C ASP A 32 -23.02 14.07 16.71
N THR A 33 -21.74 14.44 16.57
CA THR A 33 -20.92 14.15 15.41
C THR A 33 -19.51 13.85 15.87
N ILE A 34 -18.92 12.79 15.33
CA ILE A 34 -17.57 12.35 15.68
C ILE A 34 -16.72 12.33 14.43
N THR A 35 -15.52 12.90 14.53
CA THR A 35 -14.52 12.96 13.46
C THR A 35 -13.23 12.33 13.96
N ASN A 36 -12.80 11.24 13.32
CA ASN A 36 -11.55 10.54 13.62
C ASN A 36 -10.64 10.54 12.39
N ASN A 37 -9.34 10.76 12.60
CA ASN A 37 -8.34 10.72 11.54
C ASN A 37 -7.32 9.62 11.85
N TYR A 38 -7.01 8.83 10.85
CA TYR A 38 -6.10 7.70 10.92
C TYR A 38 -5.07 7.80 9.80
N GLN A 39 -3.90 7.21 10.04
CA GLN A 39 -2.83 7.10 9.05
C GLN A 39 -2.36 5.65 8.97
N CYS A 40 -2.13 5.18 7.74
CA CYS A 40 -1.56 3.86 7.47
C CYS A 40 -0.08 4.01 7.10
N SER A 41 0.81 3.57 7.97
CA SER A 41 2.26 3.55 7.72
C SER A 41 2.66 2.52 6.64
N THR A 42 1.94 1.41 6.55
CA THR A 42 2.23 0.32 5.60
C THR A 42 2.06 0.74 4.14
N ASN A 43 1.08 1.59 3.84
CA ASN A 43 0.78 2.09 2.49
C ASN A 43 1.49 3.41 2.17
N GLY A 44 2.66 3.67 2.78
CA GLY A 44 3.42 4.90 2.52
C GLY A 44 2.80 6.16 3.15
N GLY A 45 1.94 6.02 4.17
CA GLY A 45 1.42 7.15 4.93
C GLY A 45 0.05 7.68 4.52
N THR A 46 -0.71 6.92 3.72
CA THR A 46 -2.10 7.24 3.31
C THR A 46 -3.01 7.53 4.51
N GLN A 47 -3.98 8.41 4.33
CA GLN A 47 -4.86 8.88 5.40
C GLN A 47 -6.30 8.37 5.25
N LEU A 48 -6.98 8.22 6.39
CA LEU A 48 -8.41 7.93 6.48
C LEU A 48 -9.05 8.89 7.48
N GLN A 49 -9.99 9.69 7.02
CA GLN A 49 -10.88 10.47 7.86
C GLN A 49 -12.26 9.82 7.89
N VAL A 50 -12.80 9.67 9.09
CA VAL A 50 -14.14 9.14 9.32
C VAL A 50 -14.95 10.19 10.05
N VAL A 51 -16.07 10.61 9.46
CA VAL A 51 -17.03 11.53 10.07
C VAL A 51 -18.37 10.83 10.14
N TYR A 52 -18.95 10.67 11.32
CA TYR A 52 -20.24 10.04 11.47
C TYR A 52 -21.12 10.74 12.49
N SER A 53 -22.42 10.71 12.22
CA SER A 53 -23.50 11.26 13.02
C SER A 53 -24.73 10.37 12.88
N LYS A 54 -25.85 10.74 13.50
CA LYS A 54 -27.09 9.96 13.40
C LYS A 54 -27.55 9.89 11.94
N GLY A 55 -27.64 8.68 11.40
CA GLY A 55 -28.10 8.39 10.04
C GLY A 55 -27.14 8.76 8.90
N SER A 56 -25.89 9.16 9.20
CA SER A 56 -24.89 9.48 8.19
C SER A 56 -23.48 9.10 8.63
N ALA A 57 -22.75 8.40 7.75
CA ALA A 57 -21.35 8.08 7.95
C ALA A 57 -20.56 8.32 6.66
N ILE A 58 -19.49 9.09 6.75
CA ILE A 58 -18.63 9.48 5.63
C ILE A 58 -17.22 9.00 5.93
N PHE A 59 -16.65 8.25 4.98
CA PHE A 59 -15.26 7.82 5.00
C PHE A 59 -14.53 8.46 3.81
N ARG A 60 -13.48 9.23 4.12
CA ARG A 60 -12.60 9.88 3.14
C ARG A 60 -11.21 9.28 3.27
N SER A 61 -10.69 8.76 2.18
CA SER A 61 -9.31 8.27 2.11
C SER A 61 -8.74 8.60 0.74
N ASP A 62 -7.44 8.84 0.73
CA ASP A 62 -6.58 8.98 -0.44
C ASP A 62 -6.19 7.62 -1.06
N CYS A 63 -6.60 6.49 -0.45
CA CYS A 63 -6.31 5.14 -0.92
C CYS A 63 -7.58 4.37 -1.32
N MET A 64 -7.64 3.92 -2.58
CA MET A 64 -8.78 3.13 -3.08
C MET A 64 -8.95 1.79 -2.37
N THR A 65 -7.85 1.14 -1.96
CA THR A 65 -7.89 -0.11 -1.18
C THR A 65 -8.63 0.08 0.13
N THR A 66 -8.34 1.15 0.86
CA THR A 66 -9.02 1.49 2.11
C THR A 66 -10.53 1.66 1.88
N ILE A 67 -10.92 2.41 0.85
CA ILE A 67 -12.34 2.62 0.51
C ILE A 67 -13.02 1.30 0.14
N SER A 68 -12.36 0.43 -0.64
CA SER A 68 -12.90 -0.87 -1.02
C SER A 68 -13.13 -1.77 0.20
N ILE A 69 -12.17 -1.83 1.13
CA ILE A 69 -12.28 -2.64 2.35
C ILE A 69 -13.43 -2.13 3.23
N ILE A 70 -13.50 -0.81 3.44
CA ILE A 70 -14.57 -0.19 4.24
C ILE A 70 -15.94 -0.50 3.64
N ARG A 71 -16.08 -0.36 2.31
CA ARG A 71 -17.31 -0.69 1.61
C ARG A 71 -17.77 -2.11 1.92
N ASP A 72 -16.90 -3.09 1.71
CA ASP A 72 -17.24 -4.50 1.92
C ASP A 72 -17.61 -4.78 3.38
N LYS A 73 -16.76 -4.33 4.32
CA LYS A 73 -16.93 -4.63 5.74
C LYS A 73 -18.14 -3.94 6.36
N VAL A 74 -18.41 -2.69 5.98
CA VAL A 74 -19.62 -1.98 6.44
C VAL A 74 -20.86 -2.62 5.83
N SER A 75 -20.86 -2.92 4.53
CA SER A 75 -21.99 -3.61 3.88
C SER A 75 -22.28 -4.98 4.51
N ASP A 76 -21.25 -5.77 4.82
CA ASP A 76 -21.42 -7.04 5.53
C ASP A 76 -22.04 -6.84 6.92
N HIS A 77 -21.61 -5.81 7.65
CA HIS A 77 -22.09 -5.53 8.99
C HIS A 77 -23.55 -5.05 8.99
N THR A 78 -23.93 -4.21 8.02
CA THR A 78 -25.32 -3.73 7.90
C THR A 78 -26.26 -4.81 7.43
N MET A 79 -25.80 -5.73 6.56
CA MET A 79 -26.56 -6.94 6.23
C MET A 79 -26.80 -7.83 7.46
N LYS A 80 -25.78 -8.08 8.29
CA LYS A 80 -25.92 -8.87 9.52
C LYS A 80 -26.86 -8.23 10.54
N SER A 81 -26.82 -6.91 10.63
CA SER A 81 -27.65 -6.14 11.57
C SER A 81 -29.04 -5.81 11.02
N GLN A 82 -29.35 -6.21 9.77
CA GLN A 82 -30.60 -5.90 9.06
C GLN A 82 -30.90 -4.39 8.97
N ILE A 83 -29.85 -3.56 8.92
CA ILE A 83 -29.95 -2.10 8.81
C ILE A 83 -29.95 -1.74 7.33
N ARG A 84 -30.97 -1.00 6.89
CA ARG A 84 -31.00 -0.44 5.52
C ARG A 84 -30.14 0.81 5.47
N VAL A 85 -29.08 0.74 4.68
CA VAL A 85 -28.19 1.84 4.32
C VAL A 85 -28.04 1.91 2.82
N GLU A 86 -28.07 3.12 2.29
CA GLU A 86 -27.64 3.38 0.92
C GLU A 86 -26.12 3.51 0.91
N VAL A 87 -25.50 3.23 -0.24
CA VAL A 87 -24.04 3.34 -0.40
C VAL A 87 -23.77 4.22 -1.60
N SER A 88 -23.18 5.39 -1.37
CA SER A 88 -22.72 6.30 -2.41
C SER A 88 -21.20 6.39 -2.38
N CYS A 89 -20.55 6.11 -3.50
CA CYS A 89 -19.10 6.09 -3.60
C CYS A 89 -18.62 7.02 -4.72
N GLU A 90 -17.75 7.96 -4.36
CA GLU A 90 -17.11 8.89 -5.29
C GLU A 90 -15.62 8.54 -5.39
N LEU A 91 -15.16 8.23 -6.60
CA LEU A 91 -13.82 7.75 -6.87
C LEU A 91 -13.02 8.82 -7.61
N ASN A 92 -11.87 9.20 -7.05
CA ASN A 92 -10.89 10.00 -7.77
C ASN A 92 -9.83 9.07 -8.36
N GLN A 93 -9.68 9.04 -9.69
CA GLN A 93 -8.67 8.20 -10.36
C GLN A 93 -7.23 8.63 -10.06
N ASP A 94 -7.01 9.92 -9.76
CA ASP A 94 -5.69 10.46 -9.41
C ASP A 94 -5.17 9.93 -8.06
N SER A 95 -6.06 9.35 -7.24
CA SER A 95 -5.68 8.70 -5.98
C SER A 95 -4.72 7.52 -6.17
N VAL A 96 -4.80 6.84 -7.32
CA VAL A 96 -3.89 5.74 -7.67
C VAL A 96 -2.47 6.27 -7.87
N ASP A 97 -2.33 7.31 -8.70
CA ASP A 97 -1.03 7.94 -8.97
C ASP A 97 -0.42 8.52 -7.68
N HIS A 98 -1.25 9.06 -6.78
CA HIS A 98 -0.81 9.49 -5.46
C HIS A 98 -0.29 8.34 -4.60
N CYS A 99 -1.03 7.23 -4.48
CA CYS A 99 -0.60 6.06 -3.72
C CYS A 99 0.70 5.45 -4.28
N LEU A 100 0.85 5.39 -5.60
CA LEU A 100 2.07 4.91 -6.26
C LEU A 100 3.28 5.78 -5.90
N LYS A 101 3.12 7.11 -5.86
CA LYS A 101 4.18 8.03 -5.42
C LYS A 101 4.59 7.86 -3.96
N LEU A 102 3.64 7.51 -3.09
CA LEU A 102 3.91 7.29 -1.66
C LEU A 102 4.71 6.00 -1.41
N ILE A 103 4.44 4.93 -2.17
CA ILE A 103 5.10 3.63 -2.00
C ILE A 103 6.43 3.52 -2.76
N ASP A 104 6.60 4.30 -3.84
CA ASP A 104 7.78 4.28 -4.72
C ASP A 104 9.12 4.40 -3.96
N PRO A 105 9.33 5.36 -3.02
CA PRO A 105 10.59 5.45 -2.28
C PRO A 105 10.96 4.16 -1.54
N LYS A 106 9.96 3.44 -1.01
CA LYS A 106 10.17 2.16 -0.32
C LYS A 106 10.59 1.07 -1.30
N VAL A 107 9.94 0.99 -2.47
CA VAL A 107 10.28 0.03 -3.53
C VAL A 107 11.70 0.27 -4.03
N THR A 108 12.01 1.51 -4.42
CA THR A 108 13.32 1.90 -4.93
C THR A 108 14.43 1.62 -3.93
N ASN A 109 14.20 1.88 -2.64
CA ASN A 109 15.19 1.60 -1.60
C ASN A 109 15.49 0.10 -1.48
N ILE A 110 14.46 -0.75 -1.48
CA ILE A 110 14.62 -2.22 -1.44
C ILE A 110 15.43 -2.70 -2.66
N LEU A 111 15.02 -2.30 -3.86
CA LEU A 111 15.71 -2.70 -5.10
C LEU A 111 17.15 -2.20 -5.16
N THR A 112 17.41 -1.00 -4.61
CA THR A 112 18.78 -0.45 -4.53
C THR A 112 19.65 -1.28 -3.59
N ILE A 113 19.13 -1.69 -2.44
CA ILE A 113 19.83 -2.54 -1.46
C ILE A 113 20.11 -3.92 -2.06
N GLU A 114 19.13 -4.54 -2.73
CA GLU A 114 19.30 -5.83 -3.41
C GLU A 114 20.38 -5.77 -4.50
N LYS A 115 20.39 -4.71 -5.31
CA LYS A 115 21.41 -4.48 -6.34
C LYS A 115 22.81 -4.29 -5.72
N GLN A 116 22.90 -3.51 -4.64
CA GLN A 116 24.17 -3.33 -3.91
C GLN A 116 24.68 -4.64 -3.32
N LYS A 117 23.80 -5.46 -2.77
CA LYS A 117 24.14 -6.79 -2.24
C LYS A 117 24.69 -7.70 -3.34
N LEU A 118 24.06 -7.72 -4.52
CA LEU A 118 24.53 -8.52 -5.65
C LEU A 118 25.94 -8.10 -6.11
N PHE A 119 26.21 -6.79 -6.18
CA PHE A 119 27.54 -6.30 -6.50
C PHE A 119 28.56 -6.58 -5.40
N ALA A 120 28.19 -6.40 -4.14
CA ALA A 120 29.06 -6.69 -3.00
C ALA A 120 29.48 -8.18 -3.00
N ALA A 121 28.54 -9.09 -3.28
CA ALA A 121 28.81 -10.52 -3.43
C ALA A 121 29.85 -10.79 -4.52
N ALA A 122 29.62 -10.26 -5.74
CA ALA A 122 30.52 -10.46 -6.87
C ALA A 122 31.92 -9.85 -6.64
N LEU A 123 32.00 -8.69 -5.99
CA LEU A 123 33.27 -8.05 -5.64
C LEU A 123 34.02 -8.83 -4.55
N LYS A 124 33.31 -9.42 -3.59
CA LYS A 124 33.90 -10.26 -2.54
C LYS A 124 34.47 -11.56 -3.11
N GLU A 125 33.77 -12.16 -4.07
CA GLU A 125 34.28 -13.29 -4.84
C GLU A 125 35.54 -12.91 -5.64
N LEU A 126 35.57 -11.72 -6.24
CA LEU A 126 36.74 -11.22 -6.95
C LEU A 126 37.95 -11.01 -6.02
N GLU A 127 37.73 -10.43 -4.84
CA GLU A 127 38.76 -10.24 -3.78
C GLU A 127 39.35 -11.58 -3.33
N SER A 128 38.50 -12.61 -3.21
CA SER A 128 38.95 -13.94 -2.79
C SER A 128 39.82 -14.65 -3.84
N ASN A 129 39.70 -14.25 -5.11
CA ASN A 129 40.39 -14.86 -6.24
C ASN A 129 41.64 -14.06 -6.71
N ASN A 130 41.88 -12.85 -6.19
CA ASN A 130 43.00 -12.01 -6.62
C ASN A 130 43.61 -11.23 -5.43
N ASP A 131 44.94 -11.24 -5.33
CA ASP A 131 45.65 -10.62 -4.20
C ASP A 131 45.68 -9.07 -4.22
N ASP A 132 45.35 -8.43 -5.35
CA ASP A 132 45.41 -6.97 -5.52
C ASP A 132 44.18 -6.40 -6.27
N VAL A 133 42.98 -6.77 -5.83
CA VAL A 133 41.73 -6.28 -6.44
C VAL A 133 41.60 -4.75 -6.42
N PHE A 134 42.13 -4.10 -5.39
CA PHE A 134 41.96 -2.66 -5.21
C PHE A 134 42.77 -1.81 -6.21
N SER A 135 43.76 -2.36 -6.91
CA SER A 135 44.56 -1.59 -7.87
C SER A 135 43.84 -1.32 -9.19
N PHE A 136 42.81 -2.11 -9.53
CA PHE A 136 42.06 -1.98 -10.78
C PHE A 136 40.55 -1.74 -10.59
N LEU A 137 40.04 -1.77 -9.35
CA LEU A 137 38.67 -1.34 -9.07
C LEU A 137 38.49 0.16 -9.21
N SER A 138 37.32 0.56 -9.72
CA SER A 138 36.87 1.95 -9.63
C SER A 138 36.67 2.36 -8.16
N PRO A 139 36.77 3.66 -7.83
CA PRO A 139 36.51 4.15 -6.47
C PRO A 139 35.15 3.73 -5.91
N ASP A 140 34.12 3.68 -6.76
CA ASP A 140 32.76 3.29 -6.37
C ASP A 140 32.68 1.80 -6.01
N ASN A 141 33.30 0.91 -6.80
CA ASN A 141 33.32 -0.51 -6.51
C ASN A 141 34.18 -0.82 -5.29
N ALA A 142 35.32 -0.13 -5.12
CA ALA A 142 36.15 -0.25 -3.94
C ALA A 142 35.38 0.16 -2.66
N LYS A 143 34.52 1.18 -2.75
CA LYS A 143 33.64 1.58 -1.65
C LYS A 143 32.58 0.53 -1.32
N ILE A 144 31.95 -0.08 -2.34
CA ILE A 144 30.98 -1.17 -2.13
C ILE A 144 31.65 -2.37 -1.45
N LEU A 145 32.86 -2.75 -1.89
CA LEU A 145 33.61 -3.86 -1.30
C LEU A 145 34.01 -3.59 0.16
N ARG A 146 34.43 -2.37 0.48
CA ARG A 146 34.74 -1.96 1.88
C ARG A 146 33.51 -1.98 2.78
N ASN A 147 32.35 -1.62 2.25
CA ASN A 147 31.10 -1.55 2.99
C ASN A 147 30.29 -2.86 2.90
N HIS A 148 30.91 -3.97 2.48
CA HIS A 148 30.24 -5.26 2.26
C HIS A 148 29.38 -5.67 3.45
N ASP A 149 29.95 -5.68 4.66
CA ASP A 149 29.26 -6.18 5.86
C ASP A 149 28.06 -5.29 6.24
N GLU A 150 28.21 -3.96 6.13
CA GLU A 150 27.10 -3.01 6.36
C GLU A 150 25.96 -3.17 5.32
N ILE A 151 26.30 -3.46 4.06
CA ILE A 151 25.32 -3.70 3.00
C ILE A 151 24.54 -4.98 3.29
N TYR A 152 25.23 -6.04 3.72
CA TYR A 152 24.59 -7.32 4.06
C TYR A 152 23.70 -7.21 5.29
N GLU A 153 24.12 -6.49 6.33
CA GLU A 153 23.30 -6.22 7.51
C GLU A 153 22.03 -5.44 7.15
N LYS A 154 22.12 -4.41 6.30
CA LYS A 154 20.95 -3.65 5.82
C LYS A 154 20.04 -4.46 4.91
N ALA A 155 20.59 -5.40 4.16
CA ALA A 155 19.84 -6.27 3.28
C ALA A 155 19.17 -7.45 4.02
N GLU A 156 19.58 -7.72 5.26
CA GLU A 156 18.98 -8.75 6.08
C GLU A 156 17.54 -8.34 6.45
N GLY A 157 16.56 -9.14 6.01
CA GLY A 157 15.13 -8.83 6.20
C GLY A 157 14.56 -7.74 5.27
N THR A 158 15.35 -7.22 4.31
CA THR A 158 14.91 -6.23 3.33
C THR A 158 14.73 -6.89 1.97
N SER A 159 13.61 -7.59 1.77
CA SER A 159 13.20 -8.15 0.48
C SER A 159 11.83 -7.59 0.04
N ILE A 160 11.52 -7.65 -1.25
CA ILE A 160 10.20 -7.27 -1.75
C ILE A 160 9.11 -8.14 -1.11
N GLU A 161 9.37 -9.42 -0.94
CA GLU A 161 8.47 -10.43 -0.37
C GLU A 161 8.13 -10.11 1.10
N ASP A 162 9.15 -9.81 1.90
CA ASP A 162 8.99 -9.59 3.34
C ASP A 162 8.47 -8.18 3.67
N SER A 163 8.70 -7.21 2.79
CA SER A 163 8.34 -5.80 3.01
C SER A 163 6.83 -5.50 2.97
N GLY A 164 6.04 -6.43 2.43
CA GLY A 164 4.60 -6.27 2.16
C GLY A 164 4.27 -5.31 1.02
N VAL A 165 5.26 -4.68 0.37
CA VAL A 165 5.07 -3.70 -0.71
C VAL A 165 4.33 -4.30 -1.90
N LEU A 166 4.69 -5.54 -2.27
CA LEU A 166 4.01 -6.26 -3.35
C LEU A 166 2.51 -6.42 -3.05
N ALA A 167 2.16 -6.79 -1.82
CA ALA A 167 0.75 -6.92 -1.41
C ALA A 167 0.01 -5.57 -1.46
N VAL A 168 0.66 -4.47 -1.09
CA VAL A 168 0.07 -3.12 -1.18
C VAL A 168 -0.27 -2.78 -2.64
N LEU A 169 0.67 -2.97 -3.56
CA LEU A 169 0.48 -2.69 -4.99
C LEU A 169 -0.60 -3.58 -5.60
N GLN A 170 -0.59 -4.88 -5.29
CA GLN A 170 -1.59 -5.82 -5.77
C GLN A 170 -2.99 -5.47 -5.25
N ASN A 171 -3.12 -5.16 -3.97
CA ASN A 171 -4.40 -4.75 -3.37
C ASN A 171 -4.90 -3.41 -3.93
N LEU A 172 -4.01 -2.50 -4.32
CA LEU A 172 -4.39 -1.26 -5.01
C LEU A 172 -4.98 -1.55 -6.39
N MET A 173 -4.34 -2.42 -7.18
CA MET A 173 -4.85 -2.85 -8.49
C MET A 173 -6.21 -3.55 -8.34
N LEU A 174 -6.33 -4.46 -7.37
CA LEU A 174 -7.56 -5.19 -7.09
C LEU A 174 -8.70 -4.25 -6.70
N ALA A 175 -8.45 -3.33 -5.78
CA ALA A 175 -9.45 -2.36 -5.35
C ALA A 175 -9.89 -1.45 -6.48
N ARG A 176 -8.95 -0.97 -7.30
CA ARG A 176 -9.25 -0.13 -8.47
C ARG A 176 -10.19 -0.85 -9.44
N ALA A 177 -9.85 -2.08 -9.82
CA ALA A 177 -10.65 -2.86 -10.75
C ALA A 177 -12.02 -3.21 -10.17
N LYS A 178 -12.08 -3.64 -8.90
CA LYS A 178 -13.34 -3.94 -8.20
C LYS A 178 -14.28 -2.73 -8.15
N LEU A 179 -13.75 -1.56 -7.80
CA LEU A 179 -14.53 -0.33 -7.72
C LEU A 179 -14.96 0.20 -9.10
N ALA A 180 -14.24 -0.15 -10.16
CA ALA A 180 -14.59 0.14 -11.55
C ALA A 180 -15.42 -0.96 -12.24
N GLY A 181 -15.73 -2.07 -11.57
CA GLY A 181 -16.46 -3.20 -12.16
C GLY A 181 -15.68 -4.01 -13.21
N LYS A 182 -14.34 -3.98 -13.16
CA LYS A 182 -13.43 -4.67 -14.10
C LYS A 182 -12.75 -5.89 -13.48
N SER A 183 -12.27 -6.79 -14.33
CA SER A 183 -11.50 -7.98 -13.93
C SER A 183 -9.99 -7.70 -13.82
N THR A 184 -9.31 -8.46 -12.95
CA THR A 184 -7.88 -8.33 -12.63
C THR A 184 -7.03 -9.51 -13.07
N ARG A 185 -7.60 -10.48 -13.78
CA ARG A 185 -6.92 -11.72 -14.16
C ARG A 185 -5.61 -11.43 -14.91
N GLY A 186 -4.49 -11.98 -14.44
CA GLY A 186 -3.15 -11.82 -15.02
C GLY A 186 -2.43 -10.52 -14.69
N LYS A 187 -3.10 -9.54 -14.08
CA LYS A 187 -2.52 -8.20 -13.80
C LYS A 187 -1.65 -8.20 -12.54
N ILE A 188 -1.83 -9.19 -11.67
CA ILE A 188 -1.09 -9.35 -10.41
C ILE A 188 0.33 -9.85 -10.71
N GLU A 189 0.44 -10.77 -11.65
CA GLU A 189 1.67 -11.35 -12.16
C GLU A 189 2.52 -10.27 -12.84
N SER A 190 1.90 -9.41 -13.67
CA SER A 190 2.60 -8.30 -14.34
C SER A 190 3.24 -7.31 -13.38
N ILE A 191 2.68 -7.09 -12.18
CA ILE A 191 3.31 -6.23 -11.15
C ILE A 191 4.61 -6.88 -10.65
N ARG A 192 4.58 -8.19 -10.39
CA ARG A 192 5.76 -8.94 -9.93
C ARG A 192 6.85 -8.93 -11.00
N ASP A 193 6.48 -9.21 -12.25
CA ASP A 193 7.40 -9.25 -13.37
C ASP A 193 8.05 -7.87 -13.60
N LEU A 194 7.27 -6.79 -13.49
CA LEU A 194 7.79 -5.43 -13.62
C LEU A 194 8.80 -5.08 -12.52
N ILE A 195 8.52 -5.45 -11.27
CA ILE A 195 9.44 -5.20 -10.15
C ILE A 195 10.75 -5.96 -10.34
N ALA A 196 10.69 -7.19 -10.86
CA ALA A 196 11.86 -8.03 -11.06
C ALA A 196 12.73 -7.65 -12.28
N THR A 197 12.17 -6.98 -13.28
CA THR A 197 12.84 -6.75 -14.58
C THR A 197 13.30 -5.31 -14.79
N ASP A 198 12.39 -4.34 -14.76
CA ASP A 198 12.66 -2.94 -15.09
C ASP A 198 11.71 -2.00 -14.34
N TYR A 199 11.83 -2.01 -13.01
CA TYR A 199 11.04 -1.14 -12.17
C TYR A 199 11.36 0.34 -12.40
N SER A 200 10.33 1.10 -12.74
CA SER A 200 10.30 2.55 -12.58
C SER A 200 8.88 2.99 -12.20
N LEU A 201 8.77 4.13 -11.51
CA LEU A 201 7.48 4.70 -11.16
C LEU A 201 6.58 4.90 -12.39
N ASP A 202 7.15 5.33 -13.51
CA ASP A 202 6.40 5.61 -14.73
C ASP A 202 5.98 4.33 -15.46
N ASN A 203 6.81 3.28 -15.45
CA ASN A 203 6.39 1.95 -15.93
C ASN A 203 5.24 1.41 -15.07
N MET A 204 5.31 1.57 -13.74
CA MET A 204 4.26 1.14 -12.82
C MET A 204 2.95 1.91 -13.06
N LYS A 205 3.00 3.23 -13.21
CA LYS A 205 1.81 4.03 -13.58
C LYS A 205 1.22 3.58 -14.93
N THR A 206 2.07 3.31 -15.90
CA THR A 206 1.65 2.86 -17.24
C THR A 206 0.94 1.51 -17.16
N LEU A 207 1.47 0.56 -16.39
CA LEU A 207 0.84 -0.72 -16.12
C LEU A 207 -0.57 -0.53 -15.50
N PHE A 208 -0.69 0.34 -14.50
CA PHE A 208 -1.98 0.66 -13.87
C PHE A 208 -2.96 1.34 -14.82
N LYS A 209 -2.51 2.18 -15.75
CA LYS A 209 -3.36 2.81 -16.77
C LYS A 209 -3.85 1.79 -17.80
N ASN A 210 -2.95 0.96 -18.32
CA ASN A 210 -3.30 -0.07 -19.31
C ASN A 210 -4.28 -1.09 -18.73
N ALA A 211 -4.12 -1.46 -17.47
CA ALA A 211 -5.04 -2.31 -16.72
C ALA A 211 -6.49 -1.79 -16.69
N MET A 212 -6.73 -0.51 -17.00
CA MET A 212 -8.07 0.09 -17.05
C MET A 212 -8.61 0.26 -18.46
N ASN A 213 -7.82 0.00 -19.51
CA ASN A 213 -8.27 0.14 -20.89
C ASN A 213 -8.76 -1.19 -21.49
N ASP A 214 -8.34 -2.31 -20.91
CA ASP A 214 -8.89 -3.65 -21.14
C ASP A 214 -10.18 -3.91 -20.34
#